data_AF-A0AA42B3K0-F1
#
_entry.id   AF-A0AA42B3K0-F1
#
_cell.length_a   1.000
_cell.length_b   1.000
_cell.length_c   1.000
_cell.angle_alpha   90.00
_cell.angle_beta   90.00
_cell.angle_gamma   90.00
#
_symmetry.space_group_name_H-M   'P 1'
#
loop_
_entity.id
_entity.type
_entity.pdbx_description
1 polymer ?
#
loop_
_entity_poly.entity_id
_entity_poly.type
_entity_poly.pdbx_seq_one_letter_code
_entity_poly.pdbx_strand_id
1 'polypeptide(L)'
;GIFASCSAGNSGPLSATLSNEAPWILTVGASTIDRTIKATAMLGNGIEYDGESLFQPSGFSSTLFPLIYAGADGEPNSKFCGEGAFNKTNVSGKIVLCERGNGVGRIAKGEEVKNAGGSGMILMNQESDGFSTEANAHVLPATHLSYASGSIYVGRREYYINSSLSPVATILFKGTIIGESSAPAVRPGSEGGPSLASPGILKPDIIGPSVSVLAAWPFSLDNGTNSDLTYNIILFLVHPCSHPDWSPAAIKYAIMTTADISNLEGQPIVDQNLNIANLFATGSGHVNPSKANDPGLIYDIQPDDYISCLCGLGYSDEQVGIIAHGVIKFPMIGTTKSFSRTVTNVGEANSTYGVEIVEPNGVSVNVKPTLLHFTEVNQKLKYSVMFESICNKCLR
;
A
#
# COMPACT_ATOMS: atom_id res chain seq x y z
N GLY A 1 27.56 1.71 8.36
CA GLY A 1 26.33 1.98 9.13
C GLY A 1 25.35 0.85 8.93
N ILE A 2 24.28 0.75 9.73
CA ILE A 2 23.23 -0.27 9.56
C ILE A 2 22.02 0.39 8.89
N PHE A 3 21.53 -0.22 7.81
CA PHE A 3 20.32 0.23 7.13
C PHE A 3 19.08 -0.31 7.83
N ALA A 4 18.12 0.57 8.14
CA ALA A 4 16.86 0.22 8.76
C ALA A 4 15.69 0.50 7.81
N SER A 5 14.88 -0.52 7.55
CA SER A 5 13.63 -0.39 6.82
C SER A 5 12.47 -0.83 7.70
N CYS A 6 11.42 -0.01 7.73
CA CYS A 6 10.24 -0.23 8.54
C CYS A 6 8.98 -0.01 7.70
N SER A 7 7.91 -0.72 8.03
CA SER A 7 6.60 -0.49 7.41
C SER A 7 6.04 0.89 7.79
N ALA A 8 5.36 1.55 6.85
CA ALA A 8 4.58 2.75 7.13
C ALA A 8 3.46 2.48 8.14
N GLY A 9 2.83 1.32 8.06
CA GLY A 9 1.72 0.89 8.92
C GLY A 9 0.45 0.60 8.11
N ASN A 10 -0.60 0.12 8.80
CA ASN A 10 -1.80 -0.48 8.17
C ASN A 10 -3.13 0.19 8.58
N SER A 11 -3.09 1.37 9.21
CA SER A 11 -4.26 2.11 9.73
C SER A 11 -4.70 3.27 8.83
N GLY A 12 -4.19 3.35 7.60
CA GLY A 12 -4.69 4.28 6.59
C GLY A 12 -6.16 4.04 6.25
N PRO A 13 -6.80 4.85 5.39
CA PRO A 13 -6.18 5.82 4.47
C PRO A 13 -6.23 7.27 4.96
N LEU A 14 -6.57 7.52 6.22
CA LEU A 14 -6.57 8.88 6.75
C LEU A 14 -5.17 9.50 6.66
N SER A 15 -5.09 10.79 6.35
CA SER A 15 -3.82 11.52 6.30
C SER A 15 -3.12 11.51 7.65
N ALA A 16 -1.79 11.56 7.61
CA ALA A 16 -0.94 11.62 8.79
C ALA A 16 -1.17 10.46 9.78
N THR A 17 -1.32 9.25 9.24
CA THR A 17 -1.51 8.03 10.03
C THR A 17 -0.23 7.23 10.21
N LEU A 18 0.84 7.57 9.48
CA LEU A 18 2.04 6.74 9.38
C LEU A 18 2.86 6.63 10.64
N SER A 19 3.47 5.46 10.79
CA SER A 19 4.44 5.12 11.81
C SER A 19 5.86 5.10 11.23
N ASN A 20 6.87 5.02 12.10
CA ASN A 20 8.30 4.91 11.71
C ASN A 20 8.79 6.10 10.87
N GLU A 21 8.47 7.31 11.30
CA GLU A 21 8.66 8.54 10.52
C GLU A 21 10.09 9.09 10.52
N ALA A 22 11.02 8.45 11.23
CA ALA A 22 12.36 8.99 11.43
C ALA A 22 13.12 9.19 10.09
N PRO A 23 13.89 10.28 9.94
CA PRO A 23 14.57 10.59 8.67
C PRO A 23 15.55 9.51 8.18
N TRP A 24 16.21 8.83 9.12
CA TRP A 24 17.20 7.78 8.87
C TRP A 24 16.59 6.39 8.58
N ILE A 25 15.27 6.23 8.71
CA ILE A 25 14.56 4.99 8.38
C ILE A 25 14.05 5.07 6.94
N LEU A 26 14.14 3.97 6.19
CA LEU A 26 13.34 3.77 4.97
C LEU A 26 11.94 3.28 5.37
N THR A 27 10.96 4.17 5.30
CA THR A 27 9.55 3.90 5.59
C THR A 27 8.84 3.44 4.33
N VAL A 28 8.33 2.22 4.33
CA VAL A 28 7.81 1.54 3.14
C VAL A 28 6.30 1.39 3.24
N GLY A 29 5.59 2.02 2.30
CA GLY A 29 4.17 1.84 2.09
C GLY A 29 3.86 0.57 1.30
N ALA A 30 2.59 0.20 1.30
CA ALA A 30 2.10 -1.05 0.75
C ALA A 30 1.48 -0.83 -0.65
N SER A 31 1.86 -1.67 -1.62
CA SER A 31 1.24 -1.73 -2.95
C SER A 31 0.97 -3.16 -3.43
N THR A 32 0.12 -3.28 -4.44
CA THR A 32 -0.26 -4.54 -5.09
C THR A 32 0.83 -5.06 -6.02
N ILE A 33 0.68 -6.30 -6.48
CA ILE A 33 1.48 -6.95 -7.52
C ILE A 33 0.56 -7.34 -8.69
N ASP A 34 1.15 -7.73 -9.81
CA ASP A 34 0.44 -8.16 -11.03
C ASP A 34 -0.24 -9.54 -10.92
N ARG A 35 -0.24 -10.12 -9.72
CA ARG A 35 -0.82 -11.43 -9.41
C ARG A 35 -2.10 -11.26 -8.58
N THR A 36 -3.16 -11.91 -9.04
CA THR A 36 -4.44 -12.01 -8.34
C THR A 36 -4.82 -13.48 -8.14
N ILE A 37 -5.54 -13.79 -7.07
CA ILE A 37 -6.04 -15.15 -6.81
C ILE A 37 -7.56 -15.12 -6.95
N LYS A 38 -8.01 -15.33 -8.18
CA LYS A 38 -9.31 -14.90 -8.66
C LYS A 38 -10.42 -15.85 -8.23
N ALA A 39 -11.45 -15.28 -7.62
CA ALA A 39 -12.69 -15.93 -7.26
C ALA A 39 -13.85 -15.01 -7.66
N THR A 40 -14.58 -15.36 -8.71
CA THR A 40 -15.62 -14.49 -9.28
C THR A 40 -16.98 -14.83 -8.69
N ALA A 41 -17.69 -13.83 -8.15
CA ALA A 41 -19.10 -13.99 -7.78
C ALA A 41 -19.95 -13.91 -9.05
N MET A 42 -20.76 -14.95 -9.32
CA MET A 42 -21.67 -14.98 -10.46
C MET A 42 -23.12 -15.04 -9.96
N LEU A 43 -23.95 -14.11 -10.43
CA LEU A 43 -25.38 -14.09 -10.17
C LEU A 43 -26.13 -15.07 -11.08
N GLY A 44 -27.35 -15.45 -10.71
CA GLY A 44 -28.21 -16.33 -11.51
C GLY A 44 -28.57 -15.81 -12.92
N ASN A 45 -28.37 -14.51 -13.16
CA ASN A 45 -28.52 -13.88 -14.47
C ASN A 45 -27.22 -13.93 -15.33
N GLY A 46 -26.17 -14.60 -14.85
CA GLY A 46 -24.89 -14.74 -15.53
C GLY A 46 -23.92 -13.56 -15.37
N ILE A 47 -24.30 -12.51 -14.63
CA ILE A 47 -23.42 -11.37 -14.41
C ILE A 47 -22.34 -11.73 -13.40
N GLU A 48 -21.09 -11.47 -13.79
CA GLU A 48 -19.88 -11.79 -13.04
C GLU A 48 -19.28 -10.54 -12.38
N TYR A 49 -18.84 -10.70 -11.14
CA TYR A 49 -18.07 -9.72 -10.39
C TYR A 49 -16.79 -10.35 -9.90
N ASP A 50 -15.67 -9.82 -10.35
CA ASP A 50 -14.38 -10.35 -9.98
C ASP A 50 -14.00 -9.94 -8.56
N GLY A 51 -13.47 -10.92 -7.83
CA GLY A 51 -12.93 -10.77 -6.49
C GLY A 51 -11.80 -11.74 -6.26
N GLU A 52 -11.37 -11.84 -5.02
CA GLU A 52 -10.23 -12.66 -4.63
C GLU A 52 -10.52 -13.62 -3.48
N SER A 53 -9.83 -14.76 -3.48
CA SER A 53 -9.88 -15.76 -2.41
C SER A 53 -8.71 -16.73 -2.52
N LEU A 54 -8.03 -17.01 -1.40
CA LEU A 54 -7.06 -18.12 -1.34
C LEU A 54 -7.75 -19.48 -1.26
N PHE A 55 -8.99 -19.53 -0.79
CA PHE A 55 -9.75 -20.77 -0.76
C PHE A 55 -10.14 -21.16 -2.18
N GLN A 56 -9.44 -22.14 -2.76
CA GLN A 56 -9.59 -22.57 -4.16
C GLN A 56 -9.83 -24.10 -4.22
N PRO A 57 -11.04 -24.58 -3.85
CA PRO A 57 -11.35 -26.00 -3.77
C PRO A 57 -11.31 -26.69 -5.15
N SER A 58 -10.60 -27.80 -5.24
CA SER A 58 -10.58 -28.64 -6.45
C SER A 58 -11.94 -29.31 -6.67
N GLY A 59 -12.49 -29.22 -7.88
CA GLY A 59 -13.74 -29.90 -8.23
C GLY A 59 -15.00 -29.27 -7.62
N PHE A 60 -14.93 -27.99 -7.21
CA PHE A 60 -16.10 -27.26 -6.76
C PHE A 60 -17.14 -27.16 -7.86
N SER A 61 -18.33 -27.72 -7.61
CA SER A 61 -19.46 -27.58 -8.51
C SER A 61 -19.97 -26.14 -8.43
N SER A 62 -19.97 -25.42 -9.56
CA SER A 62 -20.53 -24.07 -9.70
C SER A 62 -22.06 -24.04 -9.64
N THR A 63 -22.65 -24.85 -8.76
CA THR A 63 -24.08 -24.90 -8.51
C THR A 63 -24.53 -23.55 -7.95
N LEU A 64 -25.69 -23.09 -8.43
CA LEU A 64 -26.32 -21.87 -7.94
C LEU A 64 -27.02 -22.17 -6.62
N PHE A 65 -26.70 -21.38 -5.60
CA PHE A 65 -27.34 -21.43 -4.29
C PHE A 65 -28.20 -20.19 -4.07
N PRO A 66 -29.27 -20.27 -3.25
CA PRO A 66 -30.00 -19.08 -2.84
C PRO A 66 -29.06 -18.07 -2.19
N LEU A 67 -29.24 -16.81 -2.54
CA LEU A 67 -28.42 -15.69 -2.07
C LEU A 67 -29.20 -14.88 -1.03
N ILE A 68 -28.54 -14.49 0.04
CA ILE A 68 -29.14 -13.65 1.08
C ILE A 68 -28.17 -12.56 1.50
N TYR A 69 -28.67 -11.32 1.62
CA TYR A 69 -27.91 -10.22 2.21
C TYR A 69 -28.15 -10.21 3.72
N ALA A 70 -27.08 -10.29 4.50
CA ALA A 70 -27.19 -10.39 5.95
C ALA A 70 -27.80 -9.13 6.60
N GLY A 71 -27.70 -7.95 5.96
CA GLY A 71 -28.34 -6.71 6.42
C GLY A 71 -29.80 -6.54 6.01
N ALA A 72 -30.41 -7.53 5.34
CA ALA A 72 -31.78 -7.43 4.86
C ALA A 72 -32.83 -7.50 5.99
N ASP A 73 -32.45 -7.97 7.19
CA ASP A 73 -33.30 -8.00 8.38
C ASP A 73 -33.50 -6.62 9.03
N GLY A 74 -32.74 -5.61 8.59
CA GLY A 74 -32.77 -4.24 9.12
C GLY A 74 -32.02 -4.06 10.44
N GLU A 75 -31.39 -5.11 10.97
CA GLU A 75 -30.60 -5.04 12.19
C GLU A 75 -29.19 -4.47 11.86
N PRO A 76 -28.72 -3.43 12.55
CA PRO A 76 -27.49 -2.71 12.17
C PRO A 76 -26.24 -3.60 12.09
N ASN A 77 -26.17 -4.65 12.90
CA ASN A 77 -24.98 -5.50 13.05
C ASN A 77 -25.02 -6.76 12.18
N SER A 78 -26.19 -7.21 11.73
CA SER A 78 -26.34 -8.46 10.97
C SER A 78 -25.59 -8.42 9.66
N LYS A 79 -25.55 -7.26 8.99
CA LYS A 79 -24.80 -7.05 7.75
C LYS A 79 -23.32 -7.39 7.85
N PHE A 80 -22.73 -7.32 9.03
CA PHE A 80 -21.32 -7.63 9.24
C PHE A 80 -21.04 -9.12 9.46
N CYS A 81 -22.07 -9.98 9.54
CA CYS A 81 -21.91 -11.42 9.78
C CYS A 81 -21.02 -11.73 10.98
N GLY A 82 -21.16 -10.94 12.05
CA GLY A 82 -20.50 -11.19 13.33
C GLY A 82 -21.28 -12.19 14.17
N GLU A 83 -20.73 -12.55 15.33
CA GLU A 83 -21.35 -13.47 16.28
C GLU A 83 -22.82 -13.09 16.56
N GLY A 84 -23.73 -14.04 16.35
CA GLY A 84 -25.15 -13.87 16.63
C GLY A 84 -25.94 -13.15 15.53
N ALA A 85 -25.30 -12.78 14.40
CA ALA A 85 -25.96 -12.15 13.24
C ALA A 85 -27.09 -13.01 12.65
N PHE A 86 -27.02 -14.35 12.82
CA PHE A 86 -27.98 -15.28 12.21
C PHE A 86 -29.00 -15.87 13.20
N ASN A 87 -29.08 -15.35 14.44
CA ASN A 87 -30.04 -15.85 15.44
C ASN A 87 -31.51 -15.73 15.01
N LYS A 88 -31.83 -14.76 14.13
CA LYS A 88 -33.18 -14.52 13.61
C LYS A 88 -33.33 -14.87 12.12
N THR A 89 -32.25 -15.25 11.45
CA THR A 89 -32.19 -15.35 9.98
C THR A 89 -31.61 -16.70 9.57
N ASN A 90 -32.42 -17.55 8.92
CA ASN A 90 -31.95 -18.85 8.44
C ASN A 90 -31.12 -18.70 7.15
N VAL A 91 -29.81 -18.95 7.29
CA VAL A 91 -28.83 -18.94 6.18
C VAL A 91 -28.38 -20.33 5.74
N SER A 92 -28.94 -21.39 6.33
CA SER A 92 -28.58 -22.77 6.01
C SER A 92 -28.79 -23.08 4.52
N GLY A 93 -27.76 -23.59 3.85
CA GLY A 93 -27.79 -23.92 2.42
C GLY A 93 -27.69 -22.73 1.47
N LYS A 94 -27.40 -21.51 1.97
CA LYS A 94 -27.38 -20.27 1.17
C LYS A 94 -25.99 -19.66 1.07
N ILE A 95 -25.77 -18.84 0.04
CA ILE A 95 -24.64 -17.92 -0.02
C ILE A 95 -25.03 -16.63 0.69
N VAL A 96 -24.20 -16.19 1.63
CA VAL A 96 -24.45 -14.99 2.44
C VAL A 96 -23.56 -13.84 1.96
N LEU A 97 -24.18 -12.70 1.66
CA LEU A 97 -23.49 -11.46 1.39
C LEU A 97 -23.28 -10.68 2.69
N CYS A 98 -22.01 -10.45 3.03
CA CYS A 98 -21.54 -9.81 4.25
C CYS A 98 -20.76 -8.54 3.94
N GLU A 99 -20.81 -7.55 4.83
CA GLU A 99 -20.01 -6.34 4.76
C GLU A 99 -18.75 -6.48 5.62
N ARG A 100 -17.64 -5.93 5.12
CA ARG A 100 -16.45 -5.68 5.93
C ARG A 100 -16.75 -4.63 7.01
N GLY A 101 -16.06 -4.71 8.14
CA GLY A 101 -16.16 -3.74 9.23
C GLY A 101 -16.62 -4.33 10.57
N ASN A 102 -16.89 -3.43 11.53
CA ASN A 102 -17.30 -3.70 12.91
C ASN A 102 -16.25 -4.43 13.77
N GLY A 103 -14.96 -4.32 13.45
CA GLY A 103 -13.90 -5.01 14.17
C GLY A 103 -13.89 -6.54 14.01
N VAL A 104 -14.80 -7.11 13.22
CA VAL A 104 -14.88 -8.55 12.96
C VAL A 104 -13.93 -8.91 11.81
N GLY A 105 -13.01 -9.84 12.05
CA GLY A 105 -12.06 -10.31 11.04
C GLY A 105 -12.75 -11.00 9.85
N ARG A 106 -12.18 -10.88 8.65
CA ARG A 106 -12.77 -11.42 7.40
C ARG A 106 -12.99 -12.95 7.46
N ILE A 107 -12.07 -13.67 8.11
CA ILE A 107 -12.18 -15.13 8.30
C ILE A 107 -13.26 -15.46 9.33
N ALA A 108 -13.32 -14.73 10.45
CA ALA A 108 -14.33 -14.94 11.51
C ALA A 108 -15.76 -14.75 10.99
N LYS A 109 -15.99 -13.79 10.08
CA LYS A 109 -17.28 -13.65 9.38
C LYS A 109 -17.66 -14.90 8.60
N GLY A 110 -16.69 -15.50 7.92
CA GLY A 110 -16.88 -16.77 7.24
C GLY A 110 -17.19 -17.89 8.23
N GLU A 111 -16.46 -17.98 9.33
CA GLU A 111 -16.71 -18.98 10.37
C GLU A 111 -18.14 -18.92 10.92
N GLU A 112 -18.67 -17.72 11.16
CA GLU A 112 -20.06 -17.54 11.58
C GLU A 112 -21.06 -18.03 10.51
N VAL A 113 -20.83 -17.68 9.24
CA VAL A 113 -21.67 -18.16 8.12
C VAL A 113 -21.63 -19.68 8.03
N LYS A 114 -20.46 -20.30 8.18
CA LYS A 114 -20.28 -21.75 8.18
C LYS A 114 -21.01 -22.41 9.34
N ASN A 115 -20.87 -21.86 10.55
CA ASN A 115 -21.52 -22.39 11.76
C ASN A 115 -23.05 -22.33 11.66
N ALA A 116 -23.59 -21.30 10.99
CA ALA A 116 -25.01 -21.20 10.68
C ALA A 116 -25.47 -22.07 9.49
N GLY A 117 -24.58 -22.89 8.93
CA GLY A 117 -24.86 -23.83 7.85
C GLY A 117 -24.88 -23.22 6.44
N GLY A 118 -24.32 -22.03 6.25
CA GLY A 118 -24.21 -21.37 4.95
C GLY A 118 -23.31 -22.14 3.97
N SER A 119 -23.68 -22.12 2.69
CA SER A 119 -22.96 -22.78 1.59
C SER A 119 -21.79 -21.94 1.06
N GLY A 120 -21.82 -20.62 1.27
CA GLY A 120 -20.82 -19.71 0.71
C GLY A 120 -20.91 -18.31 1.31
N MET A 121 -19.88 -17.50 1.12
CA MET A 121 -19.85 -16.10 1.56
C MET A 121 -19.33 -15.18 0.46
N ILE A 122 -20.03 -14.08 0.21
CA ILE A 122 -19.52 -12.97 -0.58
C ILE A 122 -19.23 -11.84 0.39
N LEU A 123 -17.98 -11.43 0.49
CA LEU A 123 -17.56 -10.33 1.35
C LEU A 123 -17.44 -9.06 0.52
N MET A 124 -18.20 -8.02 0.87
CA MET A 124 -18.15 -6.70 0.25
C MET A 124 -17.30 -5.75 1.10
N ASN A 125 -16.42 -5.00 0.45
CA ASN A 125 -15.68 -3.90 1.08
C ASN A 125 -16.58 -2.77 1.59
N GLN A 126 -16.08 -1.99 2.56
CA GLN A 126 -16.69 -0.70 2.89
C GLN A 126 -16.30 0.35 1.85
N GLU A 127 -17.04 1.46 1.79
CA GLU A 127 -16.73 2.57 0.89
C GLU A 127 -15.29 3.07 1.04
N SER A 128 -14.79 3.15 2.28
CA SER A 128 -13.42 3.56 2.60
C SER A 128 -12.33 2.63 2.05
N ASP A 129 -12.67 1.38 1.74
CA ASP A 129 -11.73 0.38 1.22
C ASP A 129 -11.72 0.31 -0.32
N GLY A 130 -12.66 0.99 -0.98
CA GLY A 130 -12.67 1.19 -2.43
C GLY A 130 -12.59 -0.11 -3.25
N PHE A 131 -11.74 -0.09 -4.29
CA PHE A 131 -11.59 -1.15 -5.29
C PHE A 131 -10.73 -2.35 -4.86
N SER A 132 -10.09 -2.26 -3.70
CA SER A 132 -9.16 -3.29 -3.25
C SER A 132 -9.82 -4.61 -2.89
N THR A 133 -9.05 -5.68 -3.00
CA THR A 133 -9.43 -7.01 -2.54
C THR A 133 -8.22 -7.66 -1.88
N GLU A 134 -8.48 -8.58 -0.94
CA GLU A 134 -7.42 -9.38 -0.32
C GLU A 134 -7.79 -10.86 -0.46
N ALA A 135 -6.89 -11.65 -1.02
CA ALA A 135 -7.07 -13.09 -1.07
C ALA A 135 -6.88 -13.69 0.33
N ASN A 136 -7.97 -14.09 0.99
CA ASN A 136 -7.92 -14.75 2.29
C ASN A 136 -8.26 -16.25 2.19
N ALA A 137 -7.66 -17.05 3.07
CA ALA A 137 -7.91 -18.48 3.18
C ALA A 137 -9.18 -18.70 4.02
N HIS A 138 -10.34 -18.51 3.39
CA HIS A 138 -11.64 -18.66 4.06
C HIS A 138 -11.92 -20.12 4.47
N VAL A 139 -12.70 -20.30 5.54
CA VAL A 139 -13.08 -21.62 6.06
C VAL A 139 -14.21 -22.31 5.27
N LEU A 140 -14.73 -21.63 4.25
CA LEU A 140 -15.81 -22.03 3.36
C LEU A 140 -15.64 -21.32 2.00
N PRO A 141 -16.34 -21.73 0.93
CA PRO A 141 -16.32 -21.05 -0.37
C PRO A 141 -16.65 -19.56 -0.25
N ALA A 142 -15.66 -18.70 -0.50
CA ALA A 142 -15.86 -17.26 -0.38
C ALA A 142 -15.09 -16.46 -1.42
N THR A 143 -15.58 -15.24 -1.69
CA THR A 143 -14.90 -14.24 -2.51
C THR A 143 -15.02 -12.85 -1.88
N HIS A 144 -13.94 -12.08 -1.94
CA HIS A 144 -13.88 -10.69 -1.49
C HIS A 144 -14.01 -9.74 -2.69
N LEU A 145 -15.07 -8.93 -2.71
CA LEU A 145 -15.38 -7.96 -3.75
C LEU A 145 -15.05 -6.53 -3.30
N SER A 146 -14.68 -5.70 -4.28
CA SER A 146 -14.60 -4.23 -4.14
C SER A 146 -15.91 -3.60 -3.69
N TYR A 147 -15.85 -2.39 -3.13
CA TYR A 147 -17.06 -1.65 -2.75
C TYR A 147 -17.96 -1.37 -3.95
N ALA A 148 -17.40 -1.00 -5.10
CA ALA A 148 -18.19 -0.74 -6.31
C ALA A 148 -18.90 -2.02 -6.80
N SER A 149 -18.18 -3.14 -6.88
CA SER A 149 -18.77 -4.41 -7.29
C SER A 149 -19.81 -4.91 -6.29
N GLY A 150 -19.48 -4.87 -5.00
CA GLY A 150 -20.40 -5.22 -3.92
C GLY A 150 -21.61 -4.30 -3.84
N SER A 151 -21.46 -3.00 -4.05
CA SER A 151 -22.56 -2.03 -4.04
C SER A 151 -23.45 -2.16 -5.25
N ILE A 152 -22.95 -2.60 -6.41
CA ILE A 152 -23.83 -3.00 -7.53
C ILE A 152 -24.52 -4.33 -7.17
N TYR A 153 -23.82 -5.23 -6.49
CA TYR A 153 -24.34 -6.50 -6.00
C TYR A 153 -25.45 -6.33 -4.95
N VAL A 154 -25.41 -5.27 -4.12
CA VAL A 154 -26.44 -4.87 -3.13
C VAL A 154 -27.47 -3.89 -3.71
N GLY A 155 -27.01 -2.91 -4.49
CA GLY A 155 -27.75 -1.79 -5.07
C GLY A 155 -28.76 -2.22 -6.13
N ARG A 156 -28.64 -3.46 -6.63
CA ARG A 156 -29.76 -4.22 -7.18
C ARG A 156 -30.75 -4.63 -6.09
N ARG A 157 -31.25 -3.66 -5.33
CA ARG A 157 -32.30 -3.83 -4.31
C ARG A 157 -33.51 -4.56 -4.87
N GLU A 158 -33.78 -4.45 -6.16
CA GLU A 158 -34.82 -5.21 -6.87
C GLU A 158 -34.69 -6.74 -6.73
N TYR A 159 -33.48 -7.27 -6.51
CA TYR A 159 -33.25 -8.71 -6.29
C TYR A 159 -33.49 -9.18 -4.85
N TYR A 160 -33.45 -8.26 -3.86
CA TYR A 160 -33.57 -8.61 -2.43
C TYR A 160 -34.84 -8.08 -1.76
N ILE A 161 -35.38 -6.96 -2.26
CA ILE A 161 -36.54 -6.25 -1.70
C ILE A 161 -37.81 -6.58 -2.50
N ASN A 162 -37.70 -6.88 -3.80
CA ASN A 162 -38.85 -7.33 -4.58
C ASN A 162 -38.96 -8.86 -4.49
N SER A 163 -39.88 -9.32 -3.66
CA SER A 163 -40.09 -10.71 -3.22
C SER A 163 -40.54 -11.69 -4.31
N SER A 164 -40.50 -11.31 -5.59
CA SER A 164 -40.85 -12.17 -6.73
C SER A 164 -39.67 -12.94 -7.32
N LEU A 165 -38.43 -12.59 -6.97
CA LEU A 165 -37.22 -13.26 -7.44
C LEU A 165 -36.50 -13.88 -6.22
N SER A 166 -36.31 -15.20 -6.22
CA SER A 166 -35.38 -15.84 -5.27
C SER A 166 -33.97 -15.69 -5.85
N PRO A 167 -33.16 -14.70 -5.39
CA PRO A 167 -31.86 -14.48 -6.00
C PRO A 167 -30.97 -15.69 -5.74
N VAL A 168 -30.19 -16.06 -6.74
CA VAL A 168 -29.23 -17.16 -6.64
C VAL A 168 -27.87 -16.67 -7.10
N ALA A 169 -26.82 -17.27 -6.58
CA ALA A 169 -25.44 -16.98 -6.94
C ALA A 169 -24.56 -18.22 -6.81
N THR A 170 -23.36 -18.13 -7.37
CA THR A 170 -22.28 -19.09 -7.15
C THR A 170 -20.93 -18.38 -7.16
N ILE A 171 -19.87 -19.10 -6.83
CA ILE A 171 -18.49 -18.60 -6.85
C ILE A 171 -17.70 -19.44 -7.84
N LEU A 172 -17.06 -18.77 -8.80
CA LEU A 172 -16.20 -19.38 -9.80
C LEU A 172 -14.75 -19.20 -9.37
N PHE A 173 -14.11 -20.30 -8.98
CA PHE A 173 -12.70 -20.34 -8.62
C PHE A 173 -11.84 -20.42 -9.88
N LYS A 174 -11.13 -19.33 -10.21
CA LYS A 174 -10.33 -19.20 -11.43
C LYS A 174 -8.83 -19.41 -11.17
N GLY A 175 -8.43 -19.67 -9.94
CA GLY A 175 -7.03 -19.86 -9.55
C GLY A 175 -6.20 -18.58 -9.60
N THR A 176 -4.88 -18.75 -9.71
CA THR A 176 -3.93 -17.64 -9.78
C THR A 176 -3.83 -17.11 -11.20
N ILE A 177 -4.00 -15.80 -11.37
CA ILE A 177 -3.80 -15.08 -12.62
C ILE A 177 -2.64 -14.11 -12.43
N ILE A 178 -1.76 -14.02 -13.44
CA ILE A 178 -0.60 -13.14 -13.47
C ILE A 178 -0.72 -12.24 -14.70
N GLY A 179 -0.24 -11.00 -14.60
CA GLY A 179 -0.28 -10.01 -15.67
C GLY A 179 -1.41 -8.99 -15.51
N GLU A 180 -1.83 -8.71 -14.28
CA GLU A 180 -2.69 -7.56 -13.99
C GLU A 180 -1.93 -6.27 -14.31
N SER A 181 -2.25 -5.69 -15.46
CA SER A 181 -1.50 -4.57 -16.05
C SER A 181 -1.71 -3.25 -15.27
N SER A 182 -2.80 -3.16 -14.52
CA SER A 182 -3.06 -2.01 -13.64
C SER A 182 -2.14 -1.95 -12.40
N ALA A 183 -1.39 -3.02 -12.10
CA ALA A 183 -0.47 -3.06 -10.97
C ALA A 183 0.85 -2.28 -11.24
N PRO A 184 1.47 -1.67 -10.21
CA PRO A 184 1.03 -1.65 -8.83
C PRO A 184 0.02 -0.51 -8.59
N ALA A 185 -0.88 -0.74 -7.64
CA ALA A 185 -1.73 0.26 -7.02
C ALA A 185 -1.44 0.33 -5.52
N VAL A 186 -1.65 1.49 -4.89
CA VAL A 186 -1.48 1.63 -3.44
C VAL A 186 -2.51 0.76 -2.71
N ARG A 187 -2.05 -0.01 -1.73
CA ARG A 187 -2.92 -0.83 -0.90
C ARG A 187 -3.73 0.08 0.05
N PRO A 188 -5.06 -0.08 0.15
CA PRO A 188 -5.82 0.60 1.20
C PRO A 188 -5.44 0.12 2.59
N GLY A 189 -5.50 1.04 3.54
CA GLY A 189 -4.92 0.84 4.86
C GLY A 189 -3.43 1.16 4.90
N SER A 190 -2.72 1.29 3.76
CA SER A 190 -1.36 1.82 3.79
C SER A 190 -1.41 3.21 4.40
N GLU A 191 -0.71 3.38 5.52
CA GLU A 191 -0.65 4.68 6.18
C GLU A 191 0.10 5.67 5.28
N GLY A 192 -0.47 6.86 5.17
CA GLY A 192 0.02 7.93 4.30
C GLY A 192 0.41 9.16 5.10
N GLY A 193 1.30 9.96 4.53
CA GLY A 193 1.79 11.19 5.15
C GLY A 193 0.74 12.30 5.23
N PRO A 194 1.15 13.51 5.65
CA PRO A 194 2.52 13.90 6.02
C PRO A 194 3.01 13.28 7.33
N SER A 195 4.33 13.28 7.54
CA SER A 195 4.94 12.97 8.84
C SER A 195 4.56 14.03 9.87
N LEU A 196 4.10 13.60 11.05
CA LEU A 196 3.83 14.48 12.18
C LEU A 196 5.10 14.79 12.99
N ALA A 197 6.02 13.82 13.08
CA ALA A 197 7.29 13.96 13.79
C ALA A 197 8.32 14.79 13.02
N SER A 198 8.22 14.85 11.69
CA SER A 198 9.12 15.59 10.81
C SER A 198 8.37 16.18 9.60
N PRO A 199 7.54 17.23 9.79
CA PRO A 199 6.66 17.76 8.74
C PRO A 199 7.38 18.26 7.47
N GLY A 200 8.68 18.55 7.56
CA GLY A 200 9.52 18.96 6.44
C GLY A 200 10.06 17.81 5.58
N ILE A 201 9.83 16.55 5.97
CA ILE A 201 10.33 15.35 5.28
C ILE A 201 9.14 14.52 4.82
N LEU A 202 9.08 14.26 3.51
CA LEU A 202 8.02 13.47 2.91
C LEU A 202 8.08 12.02 3.41
N LYS A 203 6.91 11.47 3.75
CA LYS A 203 6.71 10.05 4.10
C LYS A 203 5.39 9.53 3.46
N PRO A 204 5.29 8.23 3.12
CA PRO A 204 6.35 7.22 3.17
C PRO A 204 7.49 7.56 2.20
N ASP A 205 8.64 6.89 2.32
CA ASP A 205 9.75 7.14 1.39
C ASP A 205 9.50 6.46 0.03
N ILE A 206 8.87 5.28 0.05
CA ILE A 206 8.64 4.45 -1.14
C ILE A 206 7.45 3.49 -0.89
N ILE A 207 6.90 2.90 -1.95
CA ILE A 207 5.97 1.75 -1.86
C ILE A 207 6.61 0.47 -2.43
N GLY A 208 6.21 -0.67 -1.87
CA GLY A 208 6.68 -1.97 -2.31
C GLY A 208 5.58 -3.04 -2.36
N PRO A 209 5.87 -4.20 -2.98
CA PRO A 209 4.92 -5.30 -3.10
C PRO A 209 4.60 -5.89 -1.73
N SER A 210 3.31 -5.93 -1.39
CA SER A 210 2.88 -6.24 -0.01
C SER A 210 1.50 -6.91 0.11
N VAL A 211 0.74 -6.93 -0.98
CA VAL A 211 -0.58 -7.56 -1.02
C VAL A 211 -0.42 -8.94 -1.62
N SER A 212 -0.95 -9.95 -0.93
CA SER A 212 -0.98 -11.32 -1.45
C SER A 212 0.40 -11.90 -1.82
N VAL A 213 1.51 -11.49 -1.18
CA VAL A 213 2.90 -11.98 -1.41
C VAL A 213 3.17 -13.29 -0.67
N LEU A 214 3.63 -14.37 -1.32
CA LEU A 214 3.89 -15.68 -0.69
C LEU A 214 5.26 -15.73 0.02
N ALA A 215 5.35 -16.38 1.18
CA ALA A 215 6.57 -16.57 1.96
C ALA A 215 6.46 -17.77 2.92
N ALA A 216 7.53 -18.10 3.65
CA ALA A 216 7.53 -19.22 4.58
C ALA A 216 6.66 -18.99 5.83
N TRP A 217 6.14 -20.07 6.41
CA TRP A 217 5.37 -20.07 7.65
C TRP A 217 5.82 -21.20 8.58
N PRO A 218 5.65 -21.10 9.92
CA PRO A 218 6.17 -22.13 10.83
C PRO A 218 5.31 -23.40 10.95
N PHE A 219 4.04 -23.40 10.53
CA PHE A 219 3.14 -24.56 10.57
C PHE A 219 2.25 -24.66 9.32
N SER A 220 1.87 -25.87 8.91
CA SER A 220 1.02 -26.02 7.71
C SER A 220 -0.33 -25.34 7.94
N LEU A 221 -0.75 -24.54 6.94
CA LEU A 221 -2.08 -23.92 6.93
C LEU A 221 -3.15 -24.88 6.39
N ASP A 222 -2.73 -25.97 5.73
CA ASP A 222 -3.61 -27.02 5.26
C ASP A 222 -3.86 -28.02 6.38
N ASN A 223 -5.02 -27.91 7.02
CA ASN A 223 -5.43 -28.78 8.14
C ASN A 223 -5.76 -30.23 7.70
N GLY A 224 -5.28 -30.71 6.55
CA GLY A 224 -5.74 -31.97 5.96
C GLY A 224 -4.89 -32.61 4.85
N THR A 225 -3.77 -32.04 4.43
CA THR A 225 -2.88 -32.69 3.45
C THR A 225 -1.45 -32.69 3.95
N ASN A 226 -0.78 -33.83 3.83
CA ASN A 226 0.67 -34.02 4.06
C ASN A 226 1.49 -33.21 3.02
N SER A 227 1.31 -31.89 2.98
CA SER A 227 2.20 -30.97 2.31
C SER A 227 3.25 -30.52 3.33
N ASP A 228 4.49 -31.00 3.18
CA ASP A 228 5.68 -30.53 3.93
C ASP A 228 6.05 -29.06 3.61
N LEU A 229 5.16 -28.34 2.94
CA LEU A 229 5.38 -27.02 2.36
C LEU A 229 4.63 -25.97 3.16
N THR A 230 5.38 -25.29 4.02
CA THR A 230 4.85 -24.33 4.97
C THR A 230 5.01 -22.91 4.45
N TYR A 231 3.98 -22.39 3.79
CA TYR A 231 4.00 -21.03 3.23
C TYR A 231 2.75 -20.23 3.64
N ASN A 232 2.92 -18.93 3.89
CA ASN A 232 1.87 -17.95 4.14
C ASN A 232 2.20 -16.67 3.39
N ILE A 233 1.24 -15.76 3.29
CA ILE A 233 1.41 -14.52 2.57
C ILE A 233 1.94 -13.40 3.50
N ILE A 234 3.13 -12.83 3.24
CA ILE A 234 3.78 -11.79 4.09
C ILE A 234 4.45 -10.67 3.27
N LEU A 235 4.74 -9.54 3.91
CA LEU A 235 5.44 -8.37 3.35
C LEU A 235 6.92 -8.67 3.03
N PHE A 236 7.42 -8.24 1.86
CA PHE A 236 8.82 -8.45 1.43
C PHE A 236 9.53 -7.14 1.09
N LEU A 237 10.84 -7.10 1.35
CA LEU A 237 11.73 -5.98 1.00
C LEU A 237 13.02 -6.52 0.38
N VAL A 238 13.46 -5.86 -0.70
CA VAL A 238 14.71 -6.19 -1.41
C VAL A 238 15.81 -5.23 -0.96
N HIS A 239 17.00 -5.77 -0.70
CA HIS A 239 18.22 -5.01 -0.42
C HIS A 239 19.23 -5.23 -1.54
N PRO A 240 19.73 -4.18 -2.22
CA PRO A 240 20.80 -4.34 -3.20
C PRO A 240 22.14 -4.62 -2.48
N CYS A 241 22.59 -5.87 -2.51
CA CYS A 241 23.86 -6.30 -1.90
C CYS A 241 25.11 -5.95 -2.71
N SER A 242 24.97 -5.23 -3.83
CA SER A 242 26.05 -5.05 -4.81
C SER A 242 27.03 -3.92 -4.48
N HIS A 243 26.73 -3.09 -3.47
CA HIS A 243 27.52 -1.91 -3.09
C HIS A 243 27.88 -1.93 -1.60
N PRO A 244 28.89 -2.73 -1.20
CA PRO A 244 29.22 -2.95 0.21
C PRO A 244 29.83 -1.74 0.92
N ASP A 245 30.34 -0.78 0.15
CA ASP A 245 30.95 0.47 0.62
C ASP A 245 29.94 1.62 0.79
N TRP A 246 28.72 1.45 0.31
CA TRP A 246 27.69 2.48 0.40
C TRP A 246 27.20 2.69 1.83
N SER A 247 26.93 3.95 2.17
CA SER A 247 26.27 4.29 3.42
C SER A 247 24.80 3.84 3.39
N PRO A 248 24.14 3.69 4.55
CA PRO A 248 22.70 3.47 4.60
C PRO A 248 21.89 4.54 3.85
N ALA A 249 22.35 5.79 3.88
CA ALA A 249 21.70 6.88 3.15
C ALA A 249 21.87 6.70 1.64
N ALA A 250 23.07 6.38 1.15
CA ALA A 250 23.31 6.11 -0.25
C ALA A 250 22.38 5.01 -0.79
N ILE A 251 22.23 3.91 -0.05
CA ILE A 251 21.30 2.81 -0.38
C ILE A 251 19.85 3.31 -0.38
N LYS A 252 19.43 4.06 0.65
CA LYS A 252 18.08 4.64 0.74
C LYS A 252 17.77 5.51 -0.48
N TYR A 253 18.68 6.41 -0.84
CA TYR A 253 18.47 7.32 -1.95
C TYR A 253 18.54 6.63 -3.30
N ALA A 254 19.43 5.65 -3.50
CA ALA A 254 19.45 4.85 -4.72
C ALA A 254 18.10 4.16 -4.97
N ILE A 255 17.49 3.59 -3.92
CA ILE A 255 16.16 2.98 -3.98
C ILE A 255 15.08 4.02 -4.32
N MET A 256 15.11 5.19 -3.69
CA MET A 256 14.11 6.24 -3.88
C MET A 256 14.19 6.90 -5.26
N THR A 257 15.37 7.29 -5.72
CA THR A 257 15.54 8.05 -6.97
C THR A 257 15.35 7.21 -8.23
N THR A 258 15.31 5.89 -8.09
CA THR A 258 15.13 4.93 -9.19
C THR A 258 13.76 4.24 -9.17
N ALA A 259 12.89 4.61 -8.22
CA ALA A 259 11.55 4.09 -8.12
C ALA A 259 10.71 4.43 -9.37
N ASP A 260 9.81 3.51 -9.74
CA ASP A 260 8.88 3.71 -10.84
C ASP A 260 7.64 4.47 -10.34
N ILE A 261 7.25 5.52 -11.04
CA ILE A 261 6.04 6.32 -10.73
C ILE A 261 4.79 5.84 -11.49
N SER A 262 4.97 4.81 -12.32
CA SER A 262 3.94 4.29 -13.22
C SER A 262 3.69 2.80 -12.98
N ASN A 263 2.51 2.34 -13.37
CA ASN A 263 2.12 0.94 -13.42
C ASN A 263 2.62 0.24 -14.70
N LEU A 264 2.32 -1.05 -14.85
CA LEU A 264 2.76 -1.85 -15.99
C LEU A 264 2.16 -1.40 -17.33
N GLU A 265 1.09 -0.61 -17.32
CA GLU A 265 0.52 0.06 -18.51
C GLU A 265 1.20 1.40 -18.84
N GLY A 266 2.17 1.84 -18.03
CA GLY A 266 2.79 3.15 -18.13
C GLY A 266 1.92 4.30 -17.63
N GLN A 267 0.78 4.01 -17.00
CA GLN A 267 -0.09 5.01 -16.36
C GLN A 267 0.41 5.34 -14.95
N PRO A 268 0.09 6.53 -14.39
CA PRO A 268 0.43 6.85 -13.00
C PRO A 268 -0.15 5.82 -12.02
N ILE A 269 0.59 5.53 -10.95
CA ILE A 269 0.11 4.68 -9.86
C ILE A 269 -1.14 5.30 -9.21
N VAL A 270 -2.15 4.48 -8.92
CA VAL A 270 -3.44 4.91 -8.36
C VAL A 270 -3.64 4.49 -6.90
N ASP A 271 -4.52 5.20 -6.21
CA ASP A 271 -5.00 4.88 -4.86
C ASP A 271 -6.17 3.88 -4.88
N GLN A 272 -6.69 3.52 -3.70
CA GLN A 272 -7.80 2.57 -3.56
C GLN A 272 -9.11 3.02 -4.22
N ASN A 273 -9.23 4.31 -4.54
CA ASN A 273 -10.39 4.91 -5.19
C ASN A 273 -10.17 5.12 -6.70
N LEU A 274 -9.04 4.62 -7.24
CA LEU A 274 -8.60 4.80 -8.62
C LEU A 274 -8.27 6.24 -8.99
N ASN A 275 -7.97 7.09 -8.00
CA ASN A 275 -7.40 8.41 -8.27
C ASN A 275 -5.87 8.28 -8.38
N ILE A 276 -5.23 9.22 -9.08
CA ILE A 276 -3.76 9.29 -9.11
C ILE A 276 -3.25 9.41 -7.67
N ALA A 277 -2.40 8.47 -7.26
CA ALA A 277 -1.87 8.43 -5.92
C ALA A 277 -0.91 9.62 -5.71
N ASN A 278 -1.12 10.34 -4.61
CA ASN A 278 -0.28 11.47 -4.27
C ASN A 278 1.04 11.01 -3.60
N LEU A 279 1.97 11.96 -3.45
CA LEU A 279 3.28 11.71 -2.84
C LEU A 279 3.20 11.21 -1.39
N PHE A 280 2.13 11.52 -0.66
CA PHE A 280 1.91 11.01 0.69
C PHE A 280 1.42 9.56 0.72
N ALA A 281 1.06 8.98 -0.42
CA ALA A 281 0.69 7.58 -0.57
C ALA A 281 1.85 6.75 -1.15
N THR A 282 2.54 7.26 -2.16
CA THR A 282 3.57 6.52 -2.91
C THR A 282 5.01 6.82 -2.49
N GLY A 283 5.24 7.95 -1.81
CA GLY A 283 6.60 8.47 -1.62
C GLY A 283 7.25 8.76 -2.97
N SER A 284 8.42 8.17 -3.20
CA SER A 284 9.12 8.26 -4.48
C SER A 284 8.54 7.35 -5.59
N GLY A 285 7.65 6.40 -5.27
CA GLY A 285 7.07 5.46 -6.25
C GLY A 285 7.23 4.00 -5.83
N HIS A 286 7.05 3.08 -6.77
CA HIS A 286 7.24 1.65 -6.58
C HIS A 286 8.70 1.24 -6.73
N VAL A 287 9.19 0.42 -5.79
CA VAL A 287 10.58 -0.03 -5.78
C VAL A 287 10.97 -0.75 -7.08
N ASN A 288 12.10 -0.34 -7.67
CA ASN A 288 12.72 -1.01 -8.81
C ASN A 288 14.14 -1.47 -8.43
N PRO A 289 14.31 -2.72 -7.94
CA PRO A 289 15.61 -3.20 -7.49
C PRO A 289 16.70 -3.18 -8.57
N SER A 290 16.31 -3.46 -9.82
CA SER A 290 17.25 -3.50 -10.94
C SER A 290 17.84 -2.11 -11.24
N LYS A 291 17.01 -1.07 -11.24
CA LYS A 291 17.49 0.31 -11.41
C LYS A 291 18.23 0.82 -10.17
N ALA A 292 17.78 0.45 -8.96
CA ALA A 292 18.44 0.85 -7.71
C ALA A 292 19.88 0.30 -7.59
N ASN A 293 20.20 -0.77 -8.31
CA ASN A 293 21.54 -1.32 -8.39
C ASN A 293 22.51 -0.44 -9.18
N ASP A 294 22.03 0.42 -10.08
CA ASP A 294 22.85 1.36 -10.83
C ASP A 294 22.09 2.69 -11.01
N PRO A 295 22.03 3.52 -9.95
CA PRO A 295 21.20 4.72 -9.93
C PRO A 295 21.83 5.90 -10.70
N GLY A 296 23.10 5.78 -11.13
CA GLY A 296 23.92 6.86 -11.69
C GLY A 296 24.31 7.92 -10.67
N LEU A 297 23.36 8.47 -9.93
CA LEU A 297 23.56 9.50 -8.90
C LEU A 297 23.00 9.04 -7.55
N ILE A 298 23.72 9.38 -6.47
CA ILE A 298 23.25 9.16 -5.09
C ILE A 298 23.36 10.45 -4.27
N TYR A 299 22.47 10.58 -3.29
CA TYR A 299 22.55 11.57 -2.23
C TYR A 299 23.09 10.88 -1.00
N ASP A 300 24.32 11.20 -0.61
CA ASP A 300 24.93 10.63 0.58
C ASP A 300 24.93 11.68 1.69
N ILE A 301 24.58 11.27 2.90
CA ILE A 301 24.57 12.11 4.10
C ILE A 301 25.25 11.39 5.24
N GLN A 302 25.97 12.16 6.06
CA GLN A 302 26.73 11.65 7.19
C GLN A 302 25.87 11.67 8.45
N PRO A 303 26.22 10.87 9.48
CA PRO A 303 25.51 10.87 10.77
C PRO A 303 25.30 12.27 11.37
N ASP A 304 26.30 13.15 11.25
CA ASP A 304 26.26 14.52 11.78
C ASP A 304 25.22 15.42 11.09
N ASP A 305 24.85 15.09 9.84
CA ASP A 305 23.80 15.81 9.11
C ASP A 305 22.41 15.54 9.71
N TYR A 306 22.18 14.34 10.26
CA TYR A 306 20.92 14.03 10.97
C TYR A 306 20.79 14.78 12.28
N ILE A 307 21.91 15.03 12.98
CA ILE A 307 21.91 15.85 14.20
C ILE A 307 21.51 17.29 13.87
N SER A 308 22.07 17.86 12.80
CA SER A 308 21.68 19.19 12.31
C SER A 308 20.19 19.25 11.94
N CYS A 309 19.64 18.16 11.39
CA CYS A 309 18.21 18.03 11.10
C CYS A 309 17.36 18.04 12.38
N LEU A 310 17.72 17.27 13.41
CA LEU A 310 17.01 17.25 14.70
C LEU A 310 16.98 18.62 15.37
N CYS A 311 18.11 19.34 15.37
CA CYS A 311 18.16 20.72 15.86
C CYS A 311 17.24 21.65 15.05
N GLY A 312 17.22 21.50 13.73
CA GLY A 312 16.32 22.25 12.83
C GLY A 312 14.83 21.98 13.05
N LEU A 313 14.47 20.81 13.59
CA LEU A 313 13.11 20.45 13.98
C LEU A 313 12.71 21.03 15.35
N GLY A 314 13.63 21.69 16.07
CA GLY A 314 13.37 22.33 17.36
C GLY A 314 13.54 21.42 18.58
N TYR A 315 14.21 20.27 18.44
CA TYR A 315 14.55 19.41 19.57
C TYR A 315 15.56 20.12 20.50
N SER A 316 15.41 19.92 21.81
CA SER A 316 16.37 20.43 22.80
C SER A 316 17.66 19.61 22.80
N ASP A 317 18.77 20.19 23.28
CA ASP A 317 20.05 19.50 23.42
C ASP A 317 19.92 18.18 24.22
N GLU A 318 19.06 18.13 25.24
CA GLU A 318 18.79 16.91 26.02
C GLU A 318 18.09 15.84 25.17
N GLN A 319 17.07 16.23 24.39
CA GLN A 319 16.36 15.30 23.52
C GLN A 319 17.26 14.78 22.40
N VAL A 320 18.06 15.66 21.79
CA VAL A 320 19.08 15.26 20.81
C VAL A 320 20.10 14.33 21.46
N GLY A 321 20.53 14.61 22.69
CA GLY A 321 21.48 13.76 23.40
C GLY A 321 20.93 12.37 23.76
N ILE A 322 19.63 12.26 24.01
CA ILE A 322 18.94 10.96 24.18
C ILE A 322 18.94 10.18 22.85
N ILE A 323 18.62 10.84 21.73
CA ILE A 323 18.52 10.20 20.41
C ILE A 323 19.90 9.82 19.85
N ALA A 324 20.86 10.74 19.93
CA ALA A 324 22.21 10.60 19.36
C ALA A 324 23.19 9.91 20.32
N HIS A 325 22.78 9.64 21.57
CA HIS A 325 23.64 9.12 22.63
C HIS A 325 24.94 9.94 22.81
N GLY A 326 24.86 11.28 22.77
CA GLY A 326 26.01 12.18 22.87
C GLY A 326 25.66 13.64 23.22
N VAL A 327 26.63 14.41 23.73
CA VAL A 327 26.42 15.83 24.09
C VAL A 327 26.73 16.69 22.88
N ILE A 328 25.74 17.43 22.36
CA ILE A 328 25.92 18.26 21.17
C ILE A 328 25.22 19.61 21.34
N LYS A 329 25.92 20.70 21.00
CA LYS A 329 25.40 22.07 20.91
C LYS A 329 25.56 22.59 19.49
N PHE A 330 24.49 23.10 18.87
CA PHE A 330 24.56 23.75 17.56
C PHE A 330 23.60 24.93 17.40
N PRO A 331 23.87 25.86 16.47
CA PRO A 331 23.07 27.06 16.25
C PRO A 331 21.86 26.83 15.34
N MET A 332 20.76 27.55 15.61
CA MET A 332 19.52 27.55 14.82
C MET A 332 19.72 27.99 13.36
N ILE A 333 19.03 27.32 12.42
CA ILE A 333 19.00 27.67 10.98
C ILE A 333 17.73 28.48 10.67
N GLY A 334 17.89 29.54 9.87
CA GLY A 334 16.85 30.50 9.50
C GLY A 334 15.89 30.07 8.39
N THR A 335 14.87 30.90 8.17
CA THR A 335 13.66 30.68 7.36
C THR A 335 13.84 30.99 5.86
N THR A 336 14.70 30.27 5.15
CA THR A 336 14.83 30.42 3.68
C THR A 336 14.27 29.21 2.93
N LYS A 337 13.41 29.42 1.90
CA LYS A 337 12.87 28.38 0.99
C LYS A 337 13.89 27.94 -0.09
N SER A 338 15.17 27.89 0.27
CA SER A 338 16.25 27.46 -0.63
C SER A 338 16.95 26.27 -0.01
N PHE A 339 17.02 25.17 -0.75
CA PHE A 339 17.59 23.91 -0.32
C PHE A 339 18.83 23.62 -1.14
N SER A 340 20.00 23.61 -0.50
CA SER A 340 21.22 23.11 -1.13
C SER A 340 21.24 21.58 -1.05
N ARG A 341 21.68 20.95 -2.13
CA ARG A 341 21.85 19.50 -2.25
C ARG A 341 23.24 19.21 -2.78
N THR A 342 23.86 18.17 -2.24
CA THR A 342 25.10 17.60 -2.75
C THR A 342 24.77 16.23 -3.31
N VAL A 343 25.21 15.97 -4.54
CA VAL A 343 24.97 14.71 -5.24
C VAL A 343 26.31 14.12 -5.67
N THR A 344 26.43 12.80 -5.58
CA THR A 344 27.65 12.06 -5.92
C THR A 344 27.37 11.20 -7.16
N ASN A 345 28.27 11.25 -8.15
CA ASN A 345 28.20 10.36 -9.30
C ASN A 345 28.76 8.98 -8.95
N VAL A 346 27.95 7.94 -9.10
CA VAL A 346 28.37 6.53 -8.94
C VAL A 346 28.25 5.74 -10.24
N GLY A 347 27.79 6.38 -11.31
CA GLY A 347 27.77 5.83 -12.67
C GLY A 347 29.06 6.13 -13.43
N GLU A 348 28.92 6.26 -14.75
CA GLU A 348 30.05 6.50 -15.65
C GLU A 348 30.71 7.87 -15.44
N ALA A 349 32.04 7.94 -15.62
CA ALA A 349 32.77 9.19 -15.68
C ALA A 349 32.44 9.97 -16.96
N ASN A 350 32.69 11.29 -16.97
CA ASN A 350 32.39 12.19 -18.09
C ASN A 350 30.90 12.26 -18.48
N SER A 351 30.02 12.08 -17.50
CA SER A 351 28.55 12.18 -17.66
C SER A 351 28.04 13.60 -17.40
N THR A 352 27.00 14.03 -18.13
CA THR A 352 26.29 15.29 -17.87
C THR A 352 24.83 15.04 -17.60
N TYR A 353 24.30 15.59 -16.51
CA TYR A 353 22.90 15.47 -16.11
C TYR A 353 22.21 16.83 -16.26
N GLY A 354 21.07 16.84 -16.95
CA GLY A 354 20.18 18.00 -17.05
C GLY A 354 18.94 17.84 -16.18
N VAL A 355 18.52 18.93 -15.54
CA VAL A 355 17.34 18.92 -14.68
C VAL A 355 16.06 19.02 -15.51
N GLU A 356 15.10 18.13 -15.22
CA GLU A 356 13.71 18.24 -15.65
C GLU A 356 12.85 18.55 -14.41
N ILE A 357 11.92 19.50 -14.54
CA ILE A 357 11.13 20.00 -13.42
C ILE A 357 9.65 19.83 -13.73
N VAL A 358 8.94 19.11 -12.87
CA VAL A 358 7.47 19.07 -12.84
C VAL A 358 7.02 19.92 -11.67
N GLU A 359 6.49 21.11 -11.94
CA GLU A 359 6.08 22.06 -10.90
C GLU A 359 4.79 21.60 -10.19
N PRO A 360 4.76 21.58 -8.85
CA PRO A 360 3.52 21.37 -8.11
C PRO A 360 2.55 22.53 -8.32
N ASN A 361 1.24 22.25 -8.33
CA ASN A 361 0.21 23.28 -8.45
C ASN A 361 0.40 24.40 -7.40
N GLY A 362 0.54 25.64 -7.88
CA GLY A 362 0.66 26.83 -7.04
C GLY A 362 2.08 27.13 -6.51
N VAL A 363 3.09 26.34 -6.92
CA VAL A 363 4.49 26.51 -6.50
C VAL A 363 5.38 26.55 -7.74
N SER A 364 6.22 27.58 -7.87
CA SER A 364 7.28 27.60 -8.87
C SER A 364 8.57 27.04 -8.29
N VAL A 365 9.28 26.25 -9.09
CA VAL A 365 10.51 25.56 -8.67
C VAL A 365 11.66 25.96 -9.57
N ASN A 366 12.75 26.48 -8.98
CA ASN A 366 13.93 26.91 -9.71
C ASN A 366 15.18 26.17 -9.21
N VAL A 367 15.97 25.62 -10.12
CA VAL A 367 17.17 24.82 -9.81
C VAL A 367 18.41 25.49 -10.41
N LYS A 368 19.48 25.61 -9.63
CA LYS A 368 20.76 26.17 -10.08
C LYS A 368 21.97 25.36 -9.57
N PRO A 369 22.91 24.96 -10.44
CA PRO A 369 22.85 25.01 -11.90
C PRO A 369 21.83 24.01 -12.48
N THR A 370 21.41 24.20 -13.73
CA THR A 370 20.50 23.28 -14.45
C THR A 370 21.22 22.08 -15.09
N LEU A 371 22.54 22.16 -15.21
CA LEU A 371 23.41 21.10 -15.73
C LEU A 371 24.50 20.79 -14.70
N LEU A 372 24.74 19.50 -14.47
CA LEU A 372 25.83 18.99 -13.66
C LEU A 372 26.75 18.12 -14.52
N HIS A 373 28.00 18.53 -14.66
CA HIS A 373 29.00 17.81 -15.45
C HIS A 373 30.00 17.12 -14.53
N PHE A 374 29.99 15.79 -14.53
CA PHE A 374 30.90 14.97 -13.73
C PHE A 374 32.02 14.42 -14.61
N THR A 375 33.26 14.68 -14.24
CA THR A 375 34.47 14.24 -14.93
C THR A 375 34.99 12.88 -14.43
N GLU A 376 34.64 12.49 -13.21
CA GLU A 376 35.11 11.24 -12.59
C GLU A 376 34.02 10.58 -11.73
N VAL A 377 34.20 9.27 -11.46
CA VAL A 377 33.37 8.51 -10.52
C VAL A 377 33.65 8.98 -9.10
N ASN A 378 32.63 9.02 -8.25
CA ASN A 378 32.62 9.54 -6.89
C ASN A 378 32.83 11.06 -6.75
N GLN A 379 32.84 11.80 -7.86
CA GLN A 379 32.83 13.26 -7.81
C GLN A 379 31.51 13.77 -7.22
N LYS A 380 31.64 14.75 -6.32
CA LYS A 380 30.51 15.42 -5.65
C LYS A 380 30.30 16.81 -6.23
N LEU A 381 29.07 17.11 -6.61
CA LEU A 381 28.67 18.45 -7.05
C LEU A 381 27.48 18.96 -6.24
N LYS A 382 27.34 20.28 -6.17
CA LYS A 382 26.26 20.96 -5.44
C LYS A 382 25.34 21.69 -6.38
N TYR A 383 24.05 21.68 -6.03
CA TYR A 383 23.04 22.52 -6.64
C TYR A 383 22.08 23.05 -5.56
N SER A 384 21.29 24.04 -5.92
CA SER A 384 20.29 24.66 -5.05
C SER A 384 18.92 24.62 -5.70
N VAL A 385 17.90 24.30 -4.91
CA VAL A 385 16.48 24.31 -5.30
C VAL A 385 15.77 25.40 -4.52
N MET A 386 15.06 26.28 -5.23
CA MET A 386 14.27 27.37 -4.65
C MET A 386 12.80 27.14 -4.96
N PHE A 387 11.96 27.34 -3.94
CA PHE A 387 10.51 27.19 -4.05
C PHE A 387 9.81 28.53 -3.80
N GLU A 388 8.99 28.97 -4.75
CA GLU A 388 8.24 30.23 -4.69
C GLU A 388 6.74 29.94 -4.75
N SER A 389 5.95 30.55 -3.86
CA SER A 389 4.49 30.44 -3.93
C SER A 389 3.99 31.39 -5.02
N ILE A 390 3.20 30.89 -5.96
CA ILE A 390 2.63 31.69 -7.05
C ILE A 390 1.31 32.36 -6.59
N CYS A 391 0.90 32.16 -5.33
CA CYS A 391 -0.40 32.64 -4.83
C CYS A 391 -0.39 34.15 -4.54
N ASN A 392 -0.93 34.95 -5.46
CA ASN A 392 -1.17 36.40 -5.29
C ASN A 392 -2.40 36.75 -4.42
N LYS A 393 -3.09 35.78 -3.80
CA LYS A 393 -4.19 36.02 -2.84
C LYS A 393 -4.36 34.82 -1.89
N CYS A 394 -3.61 34.79 -0.78
CA CYS A 394 -3.95 34.01 0.42
C CYS A 394 -3.16 34.58 1.63
N LEU A 395 -3.44 35.84 1.96
CA LEU A 395 -3.30 36.37 3.32
C LEU A 395 -4.68 36.90 3.69
N ARG A 396 -5.51 36.02 4.24
CA ARG A 396 -6.62 36.36 5.15
C ARG A 396 -7.06 35.14 5.92
#